data_AF-A0A918NJA6-F1
#
_entry.id   AF-A0A918NJA6-F1
#
_cell.length_a   1.000
_cell.length_b   1.000
_cell.length_c   1.000
_cell.angle_alpha   90.00
_cell.angle_beta   90.00
_cell.angle_gamma   90.00
#
_symmetry.space_group_name_H-M   'P 1'
#
loop_
_entity.id
_entity.type
_entity.pdbx_description
1 polymer ?
#
loop_
_entity_poly.entity_id
_entity_poly.type
_entity_poly.pdbx_seq_one_letter_code
_entity_poly.pdbx_strand_id
1 'polypeptide(L)'
;MDPHVVDRVKLPLSYDAARLRAEYDAMGLHPYMFYSTVMLKLPHERKPEDPPTRSPYIMSLIEAFNQHTQVTLARLLRLEPGSEVRQHCDPMLGLEVPDSVVRLTIPIFGGENVTFYLNDTPVPMQAGECWYLKLSDQHRITHGGLEERVNLTIDMKPTQWVRDLIQDSYTAAQSHS
;
A
#
# COMPACT_ATOMS: atom_id res chain seq x y z
N MET A 1 10.62 -21.69 -8.07
CA MET A 1 9.86 -21.58 -6.80
C MET A 1 8.43 -21.25 -7.15
N ASP A 2 7.48 -21.87 -6.48
CA ASP A 2 6.05 -21.64 -6.70
C ASP A 2 5.67 -20.26 -6.11
N PRO A 3 5.16 -19.29 -6.90
CA PRO A 3 4.67 -18.01 -6.39
C PRO A 3 3.52 -18.15 -5.37
N HIS A 4 2.99 -19.36 -5.15
CA HIS A 4 2.01 -19.66 -4.10
C HIS A 4 2.54 -19.61 -2.65
N VAL A 5 3.85 -19.43 -2.42
CA VAL A 5 4.44 -19.53 -1.06
C VAL A 5 4.45 -18.21 -0.28
N VAL A 6 4.46 -17.05 -0.94
CA VAL A 6 4.61 -15.75 -0.25
C VAL A 6 3.27 -15.03 -0.16
N ASP A 7 2.63 -15.03 1.01
CA ASP A 7 1.39 -14.27 1.23
C ASP A 7 1.66 -12.83 1.68
N ARG A 8 2.79 -12.58 2.36
CA ARG A 8 3.22 -11.26 2.81
C ARG A 8 4.72 -11.17 2.88
N VAL A 9 5.27 -9.99 2.63
CA VAL A 9 6.66 -9.69 2.93
C VAL A 9 6.88 -8.18 3.06
N LYS A 10 7.70 -7.78 4.04
CA LYS A 10 8.25 -6.42 4.11
C LYS A 10 9.36 -6.29 3.08
N LEU A 11 9.23 -5.32 2.17
CA LEU A 11 10.22 -5.03 1.15
C LEU A 11 11.37 -4.19 1.74
N PRO A 12 12.58 -4.23 1.16
CA PRO A 12 13.72 -3.41 1.59
C PRO A 12 13.59 -1.95 1.14
N LEU A 13 12.37 -1.40 1.23
CA LEU A 13 12.03 -0.03 0.87
C LEU A 13 11.41 0.62 2.11
N SER A 14 11.93 1.81 2.45
CA SER A 14 11.44 2.61 3.57
C SER A 14 11.34 4.07 3.15
N TYR A 15 10.31 4.73 3.63
CA TYR A 15 9.96 6.10 3.30
C TYR A 15 9.81 6.94 4.57
N ASP A 16 10.00 8.24 4.42
CA ASP A 16 9.86 9.19 5.52
C ASP A 16 8.37 9.38 5.86
N ALA A 17 7.93 8.70 6.91
CA ALA A 17 6.56 8.73 7.39
C ALA A 17 6.09 10.15 7.77
N ALA A 18 6.97 10.97 8.33
CA ALA A 18 6.62 12.34 8.73
C ALA A 18 6.37 13.21 7.50
N ARG A 19 7.16 13.05 6.42
CA ARG A 19 6.91 13.74 5.15
C ARG A 19 5.66 13.24 4.45
N LEU A 20 5.40 11.92 4.45
CA LEU A 20 4.15 11.38 3.91
C LEU A 20 2.93 11.94 4.65
N ARG A 21 2.99 12.01 5.98
CA ARG A 21 1.92 12.59 6.80
C ARG A 21 1.74 14.09 6.54
N ALA A 22 2.83 14.85 6.49
CA ALA A 22 2.77 16.28 6.20
C ALA A 22 2.11 16.56 4.83
N GLU A 23 2.37 15.75 3.82
CA GLU A 23 1.72 15.88 2.52
C GLU A 23 0.25 15.46 2.54
N TYR A 24 -0.10 14.39 3.26
CA TYR A 24 -1.49 14.01 3.49
C TYR A 24 -2.28 15.15 4.15
N ASP A 25 -1.77 15.72 5.24
CA ASP A 25 -2.40 16.84 5.94
C ASP A 25 -2.50 18.06 5.01
N ALA A 26 -1.43 18.33 4.26
CA ALA A 26 -1.37 19.41 3.30
C ALA A 26 -2.27 19.21 2.09
N MET A 27 -2.93 18.06 1.87
CA MET A 27 -3.99 17.90 0.85
C MET A 27 -5.34 18.47 1.34
N GLY A 28 -5.54 18.65 2.63
CA GLY A 28 -6.79 19.17 3.20
C GLY A 28 -8.01 18.31 2.83
N LEU A 29 -7.84 16.98 2.81
CA LEU A 29 -8.91 16.04 2.48
C LEU A 29 -10.00 16.15 3.55
N HIS A 30 -11.21 16.54 3.16
CA HIS A 30 -12.32 16.66 4.09
C HIS A 30 -12.89 15.27 4.46
N PRO A 31 -13.21 15.02 5.73
CA PRO A 31 -13.74 13.74 6.18
C PRO A 31 -15.17 13.58 5.69
N TYR A 32 -15.36 12.76 4.68
CA TYR A 32 -16.66 12.21 4.33
C TYR A 32 -16.46 10.70 4.20
N MET A 33 -17.06 9.93 5.11
CA MET A 33 -17.15 8.47 5.18
C MET A 33 -16.14 7.73 6.08
N PHE A 34 -16.66 6.66 6.71
CA PHE A 34 -15.97 5.68 7.57
C PHE A 34 -14.77 4.99 6.90
N TYR A 35 -14.83 4.86 5.58
CA TYR A 35 -13.75 4.43 4.71
C TYR A 35 -13.71 5.35 3.50
N SER A 36 -12.57 5.98 3.27
CA SER A 36 -12.39 6.89 2.13
C SER A 36 -11.20 6.47 1.29
N THR A 37 -11.39 6.51 -0.02
CA THR A 37 -10.36 6.22 -1.02
C THR A 37 -10.14 7.49 -1.83
N VAL A 38 -8.93 8.04 -1.77
CA VAL A 38 -8.53 9.18 -2.59
C VAL A 38 -7.60 8.68 -3.69
N MET A 39 -8.06 8.74 -4.94
CA MET A 39 -7.25 8.43 -6.11
C MET A 39 -6.26 9.57 -6.38
N LEU A 40 -4.99 9.21 -6.49
CA LEU A 40 -3.93 10.15 -6.85
C LEU A 40 -3.82 10.20 -8.37
N LYS A 41 -3.73 11.41 -8.92
CA LYS A 41 -3.41 11.62 -10.34
C LYS A 41 -1.95 11.24 -10.56
N LEU A 42 -1.71 10.19 -11.35
CA LEU A 42 -0.37 9.63 -11.53
C LEU A 42 0.55 10.60 -12.31
N PRO A 43 1.88 10.53 -12.12
CA PRO A 43 2.81 11.41 -12.81
C PRO A 43 2.62 11.46 -14.33
N HIS A 44 2.40 10.31 -14.97
CA HIS A 44 2.21 10.20 -16.43
C HIS A 44 0.83 10.67 -16.92
N GLU A 45 -0.13 10.89 -16.02
CA GLU A 45 -1.46 11.42 -16.35
C GLU A 45 -1.51 12.95 -16.24
N ARG A 46 -0.47 13.56 -15.66
CA ARG A 46 -0.41 15.01 -15.47
C ARG A 46 -0.03 15.73 -16.75
N LYS A 47 -0.67 16.87 -16.97
CA LYS A 47 -0.43 17.76 -18.10
C LYS A 47 0.32 19.02 -17.65
N PRO A 48 1.04 19.72 -18.55
CA PRO A 48 1.78 20.94 -18.20
C PRO A 48 0.93 22.04 -17.55
N GLU A 49 -0.36 22.09 -17.88
CA GLU A 49 -1.32 23.05 -17.34
C GLU A 49 -1.88 22.70 -15.96
N ASP A 50 -1.63 21.48 -15.45
CA ASP A 50 -2.12 21.08 -14.13
C ASP A 50 -1.45 21.91 -13.02
N PRO A 51 -2.19 22.30 -11.97
CA PRO A 51 -1.59 22.96 -10.81
C PRO A 51 -0.51 22.07 -10.17
N PRO A 52 0.50 22.64 -9.52
CA PRO A 52 1.49 21.88 -8.76
C PRO A 52 0.82 20.90 -7.79
N THR A 53 1.35 19.69 -7.73
CA THR A 53 0.86 18.69 -6.78
C THR A 53 1.10 19.17 -5.35
N ARG A 54 0.12 18.93 -4.47
CA ARG A 54 0.26 19.14 -3.02
C ARG A 54 1.02 18.00 -2.34
N SER A 55 1.43 16.99 -3.10
CA SER A 55 2.14 15.81 -2.61
C SER A 55 3.38 15.43 -3.45
N PRO A 56 4.38 16.33 -3.56
CA PRO A 56 5.56 16.10 -4.37
C PRO A 56 6.40 14.88 -3.94
N TYR A 57 6.49 14.59 -2.64
CA TYR A 57 7.18 13.42 -2.12
C TYR A 57 6.45 12.14 -2.53
N ILE A 58 5.14 12.04 -2.32
CA ILE A 58 4.34 10.89 -2.78
C ILE A 58 4.49 10.70 -4.31
N MET A 59 4.50 11.78 -5.09
CA MET A 59 4.71 11.68 -6.54
C MET A 59 6.11 11.19 -6.90
N SER A 60 7.15 11.61 -6.16
CA SER A 60 8.52 11.12 -6.38
C SER A 60 8.66 9.61 -6.10
N LEU A 61 7.92 9.10 -5.11
CA LEU A 61 7.86 7.66 -4.80
C LEU A 61 7.22 6.88 -5.96
N ILE A 62 6.07 7.35 -6.46
CA ILE A 62 5.40 6.75 -7.60
C ILE A 62 6.30 6.78 -8.84
N GLU A 63 7.02 7.88 -9.05
CA GLU A 63 7.95 8.00 -10.17
C GLU A 63 9.12 7.02 -10.07
N ALA A 64 9.65 6.78 -8.86
CA ALA A 64 10.68 5.78 -8.64
C ALA A 64 10.21 4.37 -9.02
N PHE A 65 8.95 4.00 -8.73
CA PHE A 65 8.37 2.75 -9.21
C PHE A 65 8.21 2.73 -10.74
N ASN A 66 7.79 3.85 -11.35
CA ASN A 66 7.64 3.98 -12.81
C ASN A 66 8.94 3.74 -13.58
N GLN A 67 10.10 3.95 -12.96
CA GLN A 67 11.40 3.62 -13.57
C GLN A 67 11.61 2.11 -13.78
N HIS A 68 10.88 1.26 -13.05
CA HIS A 68 11.05 -0.20 -13.08
C HIS A 68 9.81 -0.98 -13.53
N THR A 69 8.62 -0.42 -13.33
CA THR A 69 7.35 -1.05 -13.70
C THR A 69 6.27 0.00 -13.94
N GLN A 70 5.23 -0.33 -14.70
CA GLN A 70 4.13 0.59 -14.91
C GLN A 70 3.23 0.62 -13.67
N VAL A 71 3.19 1.75 -12.97
CA VAL A 71 2.16 2.03 -11.94
C VAL A 71 0.83 2.27 -12.65
N THR A 72 -0.20 1.55 -12.26
CA THR A 72 -1.54 1.61 -12.85
C THR A 72 -2.52 2.39 -12.00
N LEU A 73 -2.30 2.44 -10.68
CA LEU A 73 -3.18 3.15 -9.75
C LEU A 73 -2.43 3.48 -8.46
N ALA A 74 -2.61 4.67 -7.91
CA ALA A 74 -2.11 5.03 -6.58
C ALA A 74 -3.23 5.68 -5.77
N ARG A 75 -3.41 5.24 -4.52
CA ARG A 75 -4.53 5.68 -3.68
C ARG A 75 -4.12 5.86 -2.24
N LEU A 76 -4.70 6.85 -1.58
CA LEU A 76 -4.72 6.94 -0.13
C LEU A 76 -5.99 6.26 0.39
N LEU A 77 -5.82 5.29 1.28
CA LEU A 77 -6.89 4.56 1.94
C LEU A 77 -6.95 5.00 3.40
N ARG A 78 -8.03 5.69 3.76
CA ARG A 78 -8.32 6.16 5.12
C ARG A 78 -9.34 5.24 5.78
N LEU A 79 -9.06 4.85 7.02
CA LEU A 79 -9.99 4.15 7.90
C LEU A 79 -10.21 4.97 9.16
N GLU A 80 -11.48 5.22 9.51
CA GLU A 80 -11.87 6.04 10.66
C GLU A 80 -11.81 5.26 11.98
N PRO A 81 -11.59 5.94 13.13
CA PRO A 81 -11.73 5.35 14.46
C PRO A 81 -12.98 4.50 14.64
N GLY A 82 -12.82 3.35 15.30
CA GLY A 82 -13.92 2.40 15.56
C GLY A 82 -14.44 1.63 14.35
N SER A 83 -13.92 1.86 13.15
CA SER A 83 -14.39 1.18 11.93
C SER A 83 -13.82 -0.23 11.78
N GLU A 84 -14.46 -1.03 10.94
CA GLU A 84 -13.95 -2.33 10.54
C GLU A 84 -13.98 -2.47 9.01
N VAL A 85 -13.00 -3.18 8.47
CA VAL A 85 -13.09 -3.72 7.12
C VAL A 85 -13.35 -5.21 7.27
N ARG A 86 -14.55 -5.64 6.88
CA ARG A 86 -14.96 -7.05 6.96
C ARG A 86 -14.07 -7.94 6.12
N GLN A 87 -14.03 -9.21 6.48
CA GLN A 87 -13.27 -10.21 5.76
C GLN A 87 -13.72 -10.30 4.30
N HIS A 88 -12.77 -10.14 3.38
CA HIS A 88 -12.98 -10.24 1.94
C HIS A 88 -11.70 -10.69 1.24
N CYS A 89 -11.82 -10.95 -0.06
CA CYS A 89 -10.72 -11.20 -0.98
C CYS A 89 -10.78 -10.16 -2.10
N ASP A 90 -9.64 -9.79 -2.67
CA ASP A 90 -9.53 -8.96 -3.86
C ASP A 90 -9.00 -9.82 -5.04
N PRO A 91 -9.86 -10.45 -5.85
CA PRO A 91 -9.43 -11.47 -6.81
C PRO A 91 -8.45 -10.98 -7.89
N MET A 92 -8.41 -9.67 -8.17
CA MET A 92 -7.53 -9.07 -9.18
C MET A 92 -6.12 -8.72 -8.63
N LEU A 93 -5.87 -8.95 -7.33
CA LEU A 93 -4.64 -8.57 -6.63
C LEU A 93 -3.79 -9.79 -6.24
N GLY A 94 -3.58 -10.70 -7.19
CA GLY A 94 -2.76 -11.91 -7.03
C GLY A 94 -1.80 -12.08 -8.19
N LEU A 95 -0.52 -12.36 -7.90
CA LEU A 95 0.55 -12.55 -8.89
C LEU A 95 0.28 -13.68 -9.91
N GLU A 96 -0.60 -14.59 -9.52
CA GLU A 96 -1.07 -15.78 -10.22
C GLU A 96 -2.22 -15.52 -11.21
N VAL A 97 -2.90 -14.37 -11.09
CA VAL A 97 -4.09 -14.07 -11.91
C VAL A 97 -3.66 -13.42 -13.24
N PRO A 98 -4.17 -13.89 -14.39
CA PRO A 98 -3.95 -13.23 -15.68
C PRO A 98 -4.41 -11.77 -15.65
N ASP A 99 -3.60 -10.86 -16.21
CA ASP A 99 -3.85 -9.41 -16.20
C ASP A 99 -4.06 -8.78 -14.80
N SER A 100 -3.53 -9.44 -13.76
CA SER A 100 -3.50 -8.91 -12.40
C SER A 100 -2.57 -7.72 -12.23
N VAL A 101 -2.75 -7.04 -11.09
CA VAL A 101 -1.81 -6.04 -10.59
C VAL A 101 -1.27 -6.47 -9.24
N VAL A 102 -0.04 -6.05 -8.94
CA VAL A 102 0.52 -6.13 -7.60
C VAL A 102 0.21 -4.84 -6.87
N ARG A 103 -0.40 -4.95 -5.69
CA ARG A 103 -0.58 -3.82 -4.77
C ARG A 103 0.50 -3.84 -3.70
N LEU A 104 1.28 -2.77 -3.65
CA LEU A 104 2.15 -2.47 -2.52
C LEU A 104 1.42 -1.55 -1.54
N THR A 105 1.65 -1.76 -0.24
CA THR A 105 1.04 -0.99 0.84
C THR A 105 2.12 -0.30 1.67
N ILE A 106 1.98 1.01 1.85
CA ILE A 106 2.85 1.84 2.68
C ILE A 106 1.99 2.52 3.75
N PRO A 107 2.06 2.10 5.02
CA PRO A 107 1.37 2.81 6.10
C PRO A 107 1.98 4.21 6.26
N ILE A 108 1.14 5.24 6.29
CA ILE A 108 1.57 6.61 6.56
C ILE A 108 1.52 6.86 8.07
N PHE A 109 0.37 6.56 8.68
CA PHE A 109 0.17 6.60 10.12
C PHE A 109 -1.08 5.76 10.49
N GLY A 110 -1.16 5.37 11.75
CA GLY A 110 -2.30 4.66 12.32
C GLY A 110 -2.05 4.35 13.79
N GLY A 111 -3.11 4.37 14.60
CA GLY A 111 -3.00 4.14 16.04
C GLY A 111 -2.64 2.70 16.41
N GLU A 112 -2.16 2.51 17.65
CA GLU A 112 -1.72 1.21 18.20
C GLU A 112 -2.81 0.12 18.19
N ASN A 113 -4.08 0.51 18.10
CA ASN A 113 -5.24 -0.39 18.15
C ASN A 113 -5.83 -0.70 16.76
N VAL A 114 -5.00 -0.67 15.71
CA VAL A 114 -5.41 -1.03 14.35
C VAL A 114 -4.61 -2.21 13.85
N THR A 115 -5.29 -3.28 13.44
CA THR A 115 -4.63 -4.52 12.99
C THR A 115 -5.15 -4.93 11.63
N PHE A 116 -4.23 -5.09 10.68
CA PHE A 116 -4.49 -5.74 9.40
C PHE A 116 -4.24 -7.23 9.57
N TYR A 117 -5.23 -8.06 9.24
CA TYR A 117 -5.08 -9.50 9.23
C TYR A 117 -5.11 -9.99 7.79
N LEU A 118 -4.17 -10.87 7.47
CA LEU A 118 -4.14 -11.65 6.23
C LEU A 118 -4.11 -13.12 6.64
N ASN A 119 -4.96 -13.96 6.05
CA ASN A 119 -5.02 -15.39 6.41
C ASN A 119 -5.07 -15.60 7.94
N ASP A 120 -5.91 -14.81 8.62
CA ASP A 120 -6.09 -14.75 10.08
C ASP A 120 -4.86 -14.39 10.93
N THR A 121 -3.74 -14.08 10.30
CA THR A 121 -2.48 -13.72 10.98
C THR A 121 -2.26 -12.20 10.89
N PRO A 122 -1.94 -11.52 12.01
CA PRO A 122 -1.67 -10.08 12.00
C PRO A 122 -0.43 -9.74 11.16
N VAL A 123 -0.48 -8.62 10.43
CA VAL A 123 0.67 -8.07 9.70
C VAL A 123 1.19 -6.85 10.47
N PRO A 124 2.41 -6.88 11.04
CA PRO A 124 2.93 -5.84 11.93
C PRO A 124 3.54 -4.65 11.16
N MET A 125 2.76 -4.05 10.25
CA MET A 125 3.27 -2.95 9.42
C MET A 125 3.53 -1.69 10.27
N GLN A 126 4.68 -1.05 10.07
CA GLN A 126 5.03 0.23 10.68
C GLN A 126 4.96 1.38 9.66
N ALA A 127 4.82 2.60 10.18
CA ALA A 127 4.78 3.80 9.36
C ALA A 127 6.06 3.94 8.50
N GLY A 128 5.89 4.21 7.21
CA GLY A 128 6.97 4.36 6.23
C GLY A 128 7.50 3.05 5.65
N GLU A 129 7.11 1.89 6.17
CA GLU A 129 7.50 0.60 5.58
C GLU A 129 6.74 0.31 4.28
N CYS A 130 7.34 -0.46 3.38
CA CYS A 130 6.69 -0.95 2.16
C CYS A 130 6.41 -2.45 2.25
N TRP A 131 5.17 -2.86 2.01
CA TRP A 131 4.73 -4.25 2.14
C TRP A 131 4.09 -4.76 0.86
N TYR A 132 4.48 -5.98 0.48
CA TYR A 132 3.68 -6.82 -0.40
C TYR A 132 2.71 -7.64 0.44
N LEU A 133 1.45 -7.65 0.03
CA LEU A 133 0.38 -8.46 0.60
C LEU A 133 -0.37 -9.14 -0.55
N LYS A 134 -0.55 -10.45 -0.47
CA LYS A 134 -1.34 -11.21 -1.43
C LYS A 134 -2.82 -11.04 -1.13
N LEU A 135 -3.38 -9.92 -1.58
CA LEU A 135 -4.76 -9.52 -1.27
C LEU A 135 -5.83 -10.35 -2.01
N SER A 136 -5.44 -11.23 -2.94
CA SER A 136 -6.31 -12.29 -3.44
C SER A 136 -6.73 -13.28 -2.35
N ASP A 137 -5.96 -13.37 -1.26
CA ASP A 137 -6.31 -14.14 -0.07
C ASP A 137 -7.21 -13.35 0.89
N GLN A 138 -7.82 -14.05 1.84
CA GLN A 138 -8.75 -13.46 2.80
C GLN A 138 -8.05 -12.50 3.75
N HIS A 139 -8.58 -11.29 3.85
CA HIS A 139 -8.04 -10.25 4.72
C HIS A 139 -9.14 -9.38 5.34
N ARG A 140 -8.83 -8.78 6.49
CA ARG A 140 -9.72 -7.87 7.24
C ARG A 140 -8.92 -6.82 8.00
N ILE A 141 -9.58 -5.76 8.44
CA ILE A 141 -8.98 -4.75 9.33
C ILE A 141 -9.89 -4.53 10.53
N THR A 142 -9.33 -4.56 11.72
CA THR A 142 -10.01 -4.15 12.96
C THR A 142 -9.41 -2.83 13.43
N HIS A 143 -10.23 -1.81 13.67
CA HIS A 143 -9.78 -0.51 14.16
C HIS A 143 -10.42 -0.17 15.50
N GLY A 144 -9.83 -0.64 16.59
CA GLY A 144 -10.23 -0.29 17.96
C GLY A 144 -9.66 1.04 18.46
N GLY A 145 -8.87 1.74 17.63
CA GLY A 145 -8.20 3.00 17.99
C GLY A 145 -9.08 4.24 17.88
N LEU A 146 -8.58 5.33 18.47
CA LEU A 146 -9.20 6.67 18.47
C LEU A 146 -8.64 7.60 17.39
N GLU A 147 -7.55 7.22 16.74
CA GLU A 147 -6.91 7.99 15.67
C GLU A 147 -7.11 7.28 14.34
N GLU A 148 -7.33 8.03 13.27
CA GLU A 148 -7.50 7.44 11.94
C GLU A 148 -6.22 6.73 11.46
N ARG A 149 -6.41 5.76 10.56
CA ARG A 149 -5.32 5.06 9.87
C ARG A 149 -5.33 5.43 8.39
N VAL A 150 -4.16 5.77 7.86
CA VAL A 150 -3.97 6.08 6.44
C VAL A 150 -2.85 5.25 5.84
N ASN A 151 -3.14 4.60 4.73
CA ASN A 151 -2.17 3.90 3.90
C ASN A 151 -2.09 4.51 2.51
N LEU A 152 -0.89 4.58 1.95
CA LEU A 152 -0.68 4.71 0.52
C LEU A 152 -0.65 3.31 -0.10
N THR A 153 -1.47 3.08 -1.12
CA THR A 153 -1.42 1.86 -1.95
C THR A 153 -0.99 2.21 -3.36
N ILE A 154 -0.11 1.39 -3.93
CA ILE A 154 0.41 1.54 -5.29
C ILE A 154 0.21 0.22 -6.03
N ASP A 155 -0.63 0.25 -7.04
CA ASP A 155 -0.88 -0.88 -7.94
C ASP A 155 0.00 -0.75 -9.16
N MET A 156 0.62 -1.84 -9.57
CA MET A 156 1.55 -1.87 -10.69
C MET A 156 1.48 -3.18 -11.44
N LYS A 157 1.97 -3.16 -12.69
CA LYS A 157 2.13 -4.38 -13.48
C LYS A 157 3.08 -5.35 -12.76
N PRO A 158 2.76 -6.66 -12.73
CA PRO A 158 3.57 -7.67 -12.06
C PRO A 158 4.77 -8.09 -12.91
N THR A 159 5.67 -7.13 -13.20
CA THR A 159 6.90 -7.36 -13.97
C THR A 159 7.89 -8.25 -13.21
N GLN A 160 8.92 -8.74 -13.91
CA GLN A 160 9.95 -9.57 -13.28
C GLN A 160 10.63 -8.84 -12.11
N TRP A 161 10.87 -7.54 -12.24
CA TRP A 161 11.49 -6.72 -11.19
C TRP A 161 10.75 -6.79 -9.85
N VAL A 162 9.43 -6.60 -9.83
CA VAL A 162 8.67 -6.64 -8.56
C VAL A 162 8.56 -8.07 -8.02
N ARG A 163 8.52 -9.08 -8.91
CA ARG A 163 8.53 -10.49 -8.52
C ARG A 163 9.84 -10.87 -7.83
N ASP A 164 10.97 -10.45 -8.39
CA ASP A 164 12.30 -10.67 -7.82
C ASP A 164 12.44 -9.94 -6.48
N LEU A 165 12.00 -8.67 -6.41
CA LEU A 165 12.02 -7.89 -5.17
C LEU A 165 11.26 -8.60 -4.04
N ILE A 166 10.07 -9.14 -4.32
CA ILE A 166 9.27 -9.90 -3.35
C ILE A 166 9.99 -11.18 -2.95
N GLN A 167 10.49 -11.95 -3.92
CA GLN A 167 11.13 -13.24 -3.69
C GLN A 167 12.44 -13.10 -2.89
N ASP A 168 13.27 -12.12 -3.22
CA ASP A 168 14.53 -11.85 -2.55
C ASP A 168 14.28 -11.41 -1.10
N SER A 169 13.32 -10.53 -0.89
CA SER A 169 12.89 -10.09 0.45
C SER A 169 12.41 -11.26 1.31
N TYR A 170 11.62 -12.16 0.72
CA TYR A 170 11.10 -13.32 1.42
C TYR A 170 12.21 -14.28 1.81
N THR A 171 13.13 -14.57 0.88
CA THR A 171 14.28 -15.46 1.11
C THR A 171 15.21 -14.90 2.19
N ALA A 172 15.45 -13.58 2.18
CA ALA A 172 16.24 -12.91 3.21
C ALA A 172 15.59 -12.99 4.60
N ALA A 173 14.27 -12.81 4.69
CA ALA A 173 13.54 -12.88 5.97
C ALA A 173 13.58 -14.29 6.59
N GLN A 174 13.46 -15.34 5.77
CA GLN A 174 13.55 -16.74 6.23
C GLN A 174 14.97 -17.13 6.68
N SER A 175 16.00 -16.47 6.13
CA SER A 175 17.40 -16.77 6.50
C SER A 175 17.82 -16.16 7.85
N HIS A 176 17.00 -15.26 8.39
CA HIS A 176 17.24 -14.57 9.68
C HIS A 176 16.21 -14.94 10.75
N SER A 177 15.40 -15.97 10.50
CA SER A 177 14.37 -16.49 11.42
C SER A 177 14.82 -17.79 12.10
#